data_AF-A0A350UCL2-F1
#
_entry.id   AF-A0A350UCL2-F1
#
_cell.length_a   1.000
_cell.length_b   1.000
_cell.length_c   1.000
_cell.angle_alpha   90.00
_cell.angle_beta   90.00
_cell.angle_gamma   90.00
#
_symmetry.space_group_name_H-M   'P 1'
#
loop_
_entity.id
_entity.type
_entity.pdbx_description
1 polymer ?
#
loop_
_entity_poly.entity_id
_entity_poly.type
_entity_poly.pdbx_seq_one_letter_code
_entity_poly.pdbx_strand_id
1 'polypeptide(L)'
;MTTRIYYFSATGNCLAVARQIANDIGADIVSIAKLDPTERILIEHERIGLVFPAYLSPVLGVPLIVERFISRLDGLQAAEIFAVCTCGGYEVANALAPLERIRKLIRACGGALF
;
A
#
# COMPACT_ATOMS: atom_id res chain seq x y z
N MET A 1 17.74 6.11 6.35
CA MET A 1 16.55 5.40 5.85
C MET A 1 15.61 6.42 5.23
N THR A 2 15.37 6.31 3.93
CA THR A 2 14.34 7.11 3.24
C THR A 2 12.97 6.49 3.51
N THR A 3 11.91 7.31 3.51
CA THR A 3 10.53 6.83 3.64
C THR A 3 9.76 7.20 2.38
N ARG A 4 9.09 6.21 1.77
CA ARG A 4 8.28 6.41 0.57
C ARG A 4 6.90 5.81 0.75
N ILE A 5 5.87 6.59 0.47
CA ILE A 5 4.47 6.19 0.57
C ILE A 5 3.91 5.97 -0.82
N TYR A 6 3.64 4.71 -1.16
CA TYR A 6 2.94 4.34 -2.37
C TYR A 6 1.44 4.31 -2.10
N TYR A 7 0.69 5.10 -2.86
CA TYR A 7 -0.75 5.22 -2.65
C TYR A 7 -1.53 4.93 -3.93
N PHE A 8 -2.73 4.37 -3.75
CA PHE A 8 -3.77 4.33 -4.76
C PHE A 8 -5.02 5.03 -4.23
N SER A 9 -5.65 5.86 -5.05
CA SER A 9 -6.82 6.65 -4.65
C SER A 9 -7.75 6.83 -5.85
N ALA A 10 -9.04 6.52 -5.67
CA ALA A 10 -10.07 6.79 -6.67
C ALA A 10 -10.60 8.24 -6.54
N THR A 11 -11.22 8.56 -5.41
CA THR A 11 -11.90 9.85 -5.17
C THR A 11 -11.09 10.85 -4.34
N GLY A 12 -9.89 10.50 -3.89
CA GLY A 12 -8.97 11.43 -3.20
C GLY A 12 -8.72 11.14 -1.73
N ASN A 13 -9.53 10.31 -1.07
CA ASN A 13 -9.37 10.04 0.38
C ASN A 13 -8.01 9.46 0.75
N CYS A 14 -7.54 8.46 0.01
CA CYS A 14 -6.22 7.86 0.22
C CYS A 14 -5.08 8.82 -0.11
N LEU A 15 -5.27 9.71 -1.10
CA LEU A 15 -4.30 10.76 -1.40
C LEU A 15 -4.20 11.76 -0.24
N ALA A 16 -5.32 12.17 0.34
CA ALA A 16 -5.32 13.07 1.49
C ALA A 16 -4.59 12.45 2.69
N VAL A 17 -4.89 11.19 3.01
CA VAL A 17 -4.23 10.43 4.08
C VAL A 17 -2.73 10.26 3.80
N ALA A 18 -2.34 9.87 2.57
CA ALA A 18 -0.94 9.71 2.21
C ALA A 18 -0.14 11.02 2.34
N ARG A 19 -0.72 12.16 1.92
CA ARG A 19 -0.12 13.49 2.08
C ARG A 19 0.04 13.87 3.55
N GLN A 20 -0.97 13.62 4.37
CA GLN A 20 -0.90 13.93 5.79
C GLN A 20 0.23 13.15 6.47
N ILE A 21 0.25 11.81 6.29
CA ILE A 21 1.31 10.96 6.86
C ILE A 21 2.68 11.41 6.35
N ALA A 22 2.81 11.68 5.05
CA ALA A 22 4.06 12.14 4.46
C ALA A 22 4.58 13.45 5.06
N ASN A 23 3.69 14.42 5.30
CA ASN A 23 4.05 15.68 5.96
C ASN A 23 4.50 15.45 7.41
N ASP A 24 3.83 14.55 8.13
CA ASP A 24 4.10 14.30 9.56
C ASP A 24 5.43 13.56 9.77
N ILE A 25 5.82 12.67 8.84
CA ILE A 25 7.03 11.82 8.98
C ILE A 25 8.17 12.19 8.02
N GLY A 26 7.98 13.19 7.17
CA GLY A 26 8.96 13.60 6.16
C GLY A 26 9.21 12.52 5.09
N ALA A 27 8.15 12.10 4.39
CA ALA A 27 8.21 11.07 3.34
C ALA A 27 7.83 11.60 1.96
N ASP A 28 8.32 10.93 0.91
CA ASP A 28 7.85 11.15 -0.46
C ASP A 28 6.58 10.34 -0.73
N ILE A 29 5.65 10.88 -1.53
CA ILE A 29 4.47 10.14 -1.98
C ILE A 29 4.55 9.79 -3.46
N VAL A 30 4.18 8.57 -3.80
CA VAL A 30 4.17 8.05 -5.16
C VAL A 30 2.79 7.46 -5.49
N SER A 31 2.18 7.95 -6.56
CA SER A 31 0.90 7.42 -7.05
C SER A 31 1.14 6.10 -7.78
N ILE A 32 0.64 5.00 -7.25
CA ILE A 32 0.71 3.68 -7.90
C ILE A 32 0.11 3.73 -9.31
N ALA A 33 -0.99 4.48 -9.49
CA ALA A 33 -1.66 4.63 -10.78
C ALA A 33 -0.87 5.43 -11.83
N LYS A 34 0.22 6.10 -11.44
CA LYS A 34 1.09 6.85 -12.36
C LYS A 34 2.38 6.11 -12.72
N LEU A 35 2.64 4.98 -12.06
CA LEU A 35 3.80 4.14 -12.36
C LEU A 35 3.55 3.33 -13.62
N ASP A 36 4.62 3.04 -14.36
CA ASP A 36 4.56 2.06 -15.45
C ASP A 36 4.17 0.70 -14.84
N PRO A 37 3.12 0.02 -15.33
CA PRO A 37 2.68 -1.27 -14.78
C PRO A 37 3.60 -2.46 -15.11
N THR A 38 4.57 -2.29 -16.02
CA THR A 38 5.53 -3.32 -16.44
C THR A 38 6.86 -3.21 -15.72
N GLU A 39 7.18 -2.05 -15.17
CA GLU A 39 8.42 -1.78 -14.45
C GLU A 39 8.49 -2.56 -13.13
N ARG A 40 9.65 -3.12 -12.81
CA ARG A 40 9.95 -3.67 -11.48
C ARG A 40 10.66 -2.62 -10.65
N ILE A 41 10.35 -2.54 -9.37
CA ILE A 41 10.88 -1.51 -8.48
C ILE A 41 11.74 -2.20 -7.43
N LEU A 42 13.03 -1.90 -7.44
CA LEU A 42 13.97 -2.38 -6.44
C LEU A 42 13.87 -1.51 -5.18
N ILE A 43 13.71 -2.17 -4.03
CA ILE A 43 13.67 -1.53 -2.72
C ILE A 43 15.01 -1.74 -2.01
N GLU A 44 15.67 -0.65 -1.63
CA GLU A 44 16.99 -0.67 -1.00
C GLU A 44 16.94 0.04 0.37
N HIS A 45 16.74 -0.73 1.44
CA HIS A 45 16.75 -0.23 2.83
C HIS A 45 15.84 1.00 3.07
N GLU A 46 14.61 0.94 2.54
CA GLU A 46 13.60 1.99 2.67
C GLU A 46 12.52 1.60 3.69
N ARG A 47 11.87 2.62 4.28
CA ARG A 47 10.57 2.45 4.92
C ARG A 47 9.48 2.66 3.87
N ILE A 48 8.60 1.67 3.72
CA ILE A 48 7.52 1.69 2.75
C ILE A 48 6.17 1.86 3.44
N GLY A 49 5.44 2.91 3.05
CA GLY A 49 4.02 3.06 3.37
C GLY A 49 3.14 2.62 2.20
N LEU A 50 2.13 1.80 2.47
CA LEU A 50 1.09 1.45 1.50
C LEU A 50 -0.24 2.10 1.90
N VAL A 51 -0.81 2.97 1.06
CA VAL A 51 -2.10 3.63 1.35
C VAL A 51 -3.12 3.33 0.26
N PHE A 52 -4.21 2.67 0.62
CA PHE A 52 -5.21 2.21 -0.37
C PHE A 52 -6.63 2.12 0.22
N PRO A 53 -7.67 2.16 -0.62
CA PRO A 53 -9.05 2.04 -0.15
C PRO A 53 -9.43 0.58 0.08
N ALA A 54 -10.25 0.32 1.08
CA ALA A 54 -11.03 -0.90 1.20
C ALA A 54 -12.09 -0.91 0.08
N TYR A 55 -12.09 -1.95 -0.73
CA TYR A 55 -13.13 -2.16 -1.74
C TYR A 55 -14.19 -3.14 -1.22
N LEU A 56 -15.45 -2.92 -1.58
CA LEU A 56 -16.59 -3.83 -1.36
C LEU A 56 -16.49 -5.07 -2.25
N SER A 57 -15.31 -5.70 -2.31
CA SER A 57 -15.09 -6.95 -3.02
C SER A 57 -15.27 -8.11 -2.04
N PRO A 58 -16.18 -9.06 -2.32
CA PRO A 58 -16.47 -10.19 -1.43
C PRO A 58 -15.31 -11.19 -1.28
N VAL A 59 -14.21 -11.01 -2.02
CA VAL A 59 -13.05 -11.90 -1.91
C VAL A 59 -12.10 -11.40 -0.82
N LEU A 60 -11.57 -10.16 -0.93
CA LEU A 60 -10.42 -9.71 -0.11
C LEU A 60 -10.36 -8.20 0.17
N GLY A 61 -11.20 -7.40 -0.50
CA GLY A 61 -11.26 -5.95 -0.30
C GLY A 61 -10.04 -5.11 -0.69
N VAL A 62 -9.08 -5.66 -1.43
CA VAL A 62 -7.90 -4.92 -1.95
C VAL A 62 -8.08 -4.58 -3.44
N PRO A 63 -7.75 -3.34 -3.88
CA PRO A 63 -7.73 -3.00 -5.29
C PRO A 63 -6.65 -3.80 -6.06
N LEU A 64 -7.00 -4.38 -7.21
CA LEU A 64 -6.08 -5.21 -8.01
C LEU A 64 -4.80 -4.48 -8.42
N ILE A 65 -4.87 -3.17 -8.64
CA ILE A 65 -3.70 -2.34 -8.94
C ILE A 65 -2.66 -2.33 -7.81
N VAL A 66 -3.11 -2.43 -6.56
CA VAL A 66 -2.24 -2.49 -5.38
C VAL A 66 -1.60 -3.88 -5.26
N GLU A 67 -2.37 -4.95 -5.50
CA GLU A 67 -1.83 -6.31 -5.50
C GLU A 67 -0.74 -6.48 -6.58
N ARG A 68 -1.02 -6.02 -7.80
CA ARG A 68 -0.07 -6.04 -8.92
C ARG A 68 1.15 -5.17 -8.68
N PHE A 69 1.00 -4.09 -7.94
CA PHE A 69 2.13 -3.26 -7.53
C PHE A 69 3.06 -4.02 -6.58
N ILE A 70 2.52 -4.64 -5.52
CA ILE A 70 3.31 -5.40 -4.55
C ILE A 70 4.08 -6.55 -5.22
N SER A 71 3.46 -7.27 -6.17
CA SER A 71 4.14 -8.36 -6.88
C SER A 71 5.32 -7.94 -7.76
N ARG A 72 5.48 -6.63 -8.01
CA ARG A 72 6.58 -6.05 -8.79
C ARG A 72 7.65 -5.39 -7.93
N LEU A 73 7.48 -5.41 -6.61
CA LEU A 73 8.49 -4.93 -5.68
C LEU A 73 9.52 -6.03 -5.44
N ASP A 74 10.77 -5.70 -5.69
CA ASP A 74 11.93 -6.55 -5.39
C ASP A 74 12.64 -6.02 -4.14
N GLY A 75 13.22 -6.91 -3.33
CA GLY A 75 13.98 -6.51 -2.14
C GLY A 75 13.13 -6.22 -0.89
N LEU A 76 11.87 -6.65 -0.84
CA LEU A 76 10.98 -6.39 0.30
C LEU A 76 11.48 -6.95 1.65
N GLN A 77 12.37 -7.93 1.65
CA GLN A 77 13.02 -8.45 2.86
C GLN A 77 13.91 -7.41 3.57
N ALA A 78 14.35 -6.37 2.86
CA ALA A 78 15.19 -5.30 3.40
C ALA A 78 14.38 -4.07 3.84
N ALA A 79 13.05 -4.10 3.73
CA ALA A 79 12.17 -2.96 3.92
C ALA A 79 11.39 -3.04 5.25
N GLU A 80 11.17 -1.87 5.88
CA GLU A 80 10.18 -1.72 6.95
C GLU A 80 8.84 -1.29 6.33
N ILE A 81 7.81 -2.13 6.39
CA ILE A 81 6.56 -1.88 5.65
C ILE A 81 5.41 -1.64 6.63
N PHE A 82 4.66 -0.56 6.41
CA PHE A 82 3.37 -0.30 7.06
C PHE A 82 2.26 -0.10 6.04
N ALA A 83 1.02 -0.36 6.42
CA ALA A 83 -0.15 -0.22 5.55
C ALA A 83 -1.27 0.55 6.23
N VAL A 84 -1.94 1.41 5.46
CA VAL A 84 -3.10 2.18 5.88
C VAL A 84 -4.22 1.94 4.88
N CYS A 85 -5.37 1.51 5.39
CA CYS A 85 -6.55 1.26 4.60
C CYS A 85 -7.66 2.24 4.97
N THR A 86 -8.12 3.04 4.01
CA THR A 86 -9.31 3.89 4.22
C THR A 86 -10.58 3.08 3.94
N CYS A 87 -11.61 3.22 4.77
CA CYS A 87 -12.89 2.53 4.57
C CYS A 87 -14.06 3.52 4.54
N GLY A 88 -15.16 3.12 3.91
CA GLY A 88 -16.36 3.95 3.76
C GLY A 88 -17.25 4.00 5.01
N GLY A 89 -16.82 3.44 6.14
CA GLY A 89 -17.60 3.42 7.39
C GLY A 89 -18.64 2.29 7.51
N TYR A 90 -18.64 1.31 6.59
CA TYR A 90 -19.51 0.13 6.68
C TYR A 90 -18.82 -0.99 7.47
N GLU A 91 -19.47 -1.55 8.48
CA GLU A 91 -18.92 -2.66 9.28
C GLU A 91 -18.52 -3.87 8.43
N VAL A 92 -19.34 -4.18 7.41
CA VAL A 92 -19.12 -5.29 6.46
C VAL A 92 -17.98 -5.04 5.47
N ALA A 93 -17.48 -3.81 5.36
CA ALA A 93 -16.40 -3.41 4.47
C ALA A 93 -15.34 -2.58 5.22
N ASN A 94 -14.89 -3.15 6.35
CA ASN A 94 -13.85 -2.60 7.19
C ASN A 94 -12.44 -2.90 6.65
N ALA A 95 -11.42 -2.39 7.34
CA ALA A 95 -10.02 -2.50 6.94
C ALA A 95 -9.38 -3.88 7.20
N LEU A 96 -10.00 -4.77 7.98
CA LEU A 96 -9.38 -6.00 8.46
C LEU A 96 -9.04 -6.96 7.31
N ALA A 97 -10.03 -7.32 6.49
CA ALA A 97 -9.82 -8.24 5.37
C ALA A 97 -8.80 -7.70 4.33
N PRO A 98 -8.85 -6.42 3.91
CA PRO A 98 -7.84 -5.83 3.04
C PRO A 98 -6.42 -5.87 3.63
N LEU A 99 -6.25 -5.50 4.90
CA LEU A 99 -4.94 -5.50 5.56
C LEU A 99 -4.38 -6.91 5.70
N GLU A 100 -5.22 -7.89 6.06
CA GLU A 100 -4.85 -9.30 6.12
C GLU A 100 -4.42 -9.87 4.77
N ARG A 101 -5.10 -9.46 3.68
CA ARG A 101 -4.68 -9.82 2.31
C ARG A 101 -3.32 -9.25 1.97
N ILE A 102 -3.10 -7.95 2.21
CA ILE A 102 -1.83 -7.29 1.93
C ILE A 102 -0.70 -7.92 2.75
N ARG A 103 -0.94 -8.24 4.03
CA ARG A 103 0.00 -8.96 4.89
C ARG A 103 0.43 -10.30 4.28
N LYS A 104 -0.52 -11.08 3.76
CA LYS A 104 -0.22 -12.36 3.09
C LYS A 104 0.57 -12.18 1.79
N LEU A 105 0.22 -11.18 0.98
CA LEU A 105 0.93 -10.87 -0.27
C LEU A 105 2.36 -10.42 -0.02
N ILE A 106 2.57 -9.49 0.91
CA ILE A 106 3.90 -9.01 1.29
C ILE A 106 4.78 -10.17 1.77
N ARG A 107 4.23 -11.06 2.61
CA ARG A 107 4.94 -12.26 3.08
C ARG A 107 5.30 -13.20 1.93
N ALA A 108 4.42 -13.39 0.97
CA ALA A 108 4.70 -14.21 -0.22
C ALA A 108 5.83 -13.61 -1.09
N CYS A 109 6.04 -12.30 -1.02
CA CYS A 109 7.13 -11.58 -1.67
C CYS A 109 8.38 -11.40 -0.79
N GLY A 110 8.45 -12.06 0.37
CA GLY A 110 9.63 -12.04 1.26
C GLY A 110 9.71 -10.85 2.23
N GLY A 111 8.72 -9.97 2.26
CA GLY A 111 8.65 -8.86 3.21
C GLY A 111 7.85 -9.18 4.48
N ALA A 112 7.79 -8.21 5.39
CA ALA A 112 6.94 -8.25 6.58
C ALA A 112 6.20 -6.93 6.75
N LEU A 113 4.91 -7.04 7.08
CA LEU A 113 4.08 -5.90 7.49
C LEU A 113 4.21 -5.73 9.01
N PHE A 114 4.60 -4.52 9.45
CA PHE A 114 4.68 -4.12 10.85
C PHE A 114 3.28 -3.93 11.47
#